data_AF-A0AAD9XLZ5-F1
#
_entry.id   AF-A0AAD9XLZ5-F1
#
_cell.length_a   1.000
_cell.length_b   1.000
_cell.length_c   1.000
_cell.angle_alpha   90.00
_cell.angle_beta   90.00
_cell.angle_gamma   90.00
#
_symmetry.space_group_name_H-M   'P 1'
#
loop_
_entity.id
_entity.type
_entity.pdbx_description
1 polymer ?
#
loop_
_entity_poly.entity_id
_entity_poly.type
_entity_poly.pdbx_seq_one_letter_code
_entity_poly.pdbx_strand_id
1 'polypeptide(L)'
;MGRNVLSTSFSGTKKIRAYAHCAKESKGITLLLINLDNSTTVQANVKFNNTSSLRHKIKAHRKHVIELPQGSVKGNSREEYHLTAKDGNIHSQTMLLNGNILSVNSSGDIPPLEPLLVNSTEAIRAAPFSIVFVHMPYIDLPTCR
;
A
#
# COMPACT_ATOMS: atom_id res chain seq x y z
N MET A 1 -0.99 10.32 3.93
CA MET A 1 0.46 10.23 4.24
C MET A 1 0.81 11.24 5.32
N GLY A 2 1.67 10.88 6.27
CA GLY A 2 2.08 11.75 7.39
C GLY A 2 3.27 12.65 7.07
N ARG A 3 3.71 13.40 8.09
CA ARG A 3 4.77 14.42 7.96
C ARG A 3 6.19 13.83 7.90
N ASN A 4 6.41 12.68 8.51
CA ASN A 4 7.74 12.04 8.55
C ASN A 4 7.96 11.21 7.30
N VAL A 5 8.91 11.61 6.47
CA VAL A 5 9.29 10.93 5.22
C VAL A 5 10.22 9.75 5.53
N LEU A 6 10.04 8.62 4.85
CA LEU A 6 10.87 7.43 4.96
C LEU A 6 11.64 7.20 3.66
N SER A 7 12.85 6.67 3.78
CA SER A 7 13.62 6.24 2.62
C SER A 7 12.98 4.99 2.01
N THR A 8 12.80 5.00 0.68
CA THR A 8 12.27 3.86 -0.07
C THR A 8 12.93 3.79 -1.44
N SER A 9 12.98 2.58 -1.99
CA SER A 9 13.47 2.34 -3.34
C SER A 9 12.62 1.26 -3.99
N PHE A 10 12.53 1.30 -5.31
CA PHE A 10 11.83 0.29 -6.11
C PHE A 10 12.84 -0.47 -6.96
N SER A 11 12.88 -1.80 -6.81
CA SER A 11 13.69 -2.69 -7.63
C SER A 11 12.83 -3.26 -8.75
N GLY A 12 13.15 -2.93 -10.01
CA GLY A 12 12.40 -3.39 -11.17
C GLY A 12 12.42 -2.36 -12.30
N THR A 13 11.29 -2.18 -12.97
CA THR A 13 11.13 -1.17 -14.02
C THR A 13 11.36 0.25 -13.49
N LYS A 14 11.95 1.11 -14.33
CA LYS A 14 12.14 2.54 -14.04
C LYS A 14 10.86 3.38 -14.17
N LYS A 15 9.75 2.76 -14.57
CA LYS A 15 8.44 3.41 -14.74
C LYS A 15 7.58 3.39 -13.48
N ILE A 16 8.09 2.87 -12.36
CA ILE A 16 7.47 3.03 -11.05
C ILE A 16 8.17 4.12 -10.26
N ARG A 17 7.39 5.02 -9.69
CA ARG A 17 7.85 5.91 -8.61
C ARG A 17 7.27 5.42 -7.31
N ALA A 18 8.10 5.33 -6.28
CA ALA A 18 7.70 4.87 -4.95
C ALA A 18 8.07 5.93 -3.91
N TYR A 19 7.15 6.21 -2.99
CA TYR A 19 7.34 7.11 -1.86
C TYR A 19 6.81 6.46 -0.60
N ALA A 20 7.42 6.75 0.55
CA ALA A 20 7.06 6.17 1.83
C ALA A 20 7.08 7.23 2.92
N HIS A 21 6.05 7.29 3.74
CA HIS A 21 5.95 8.18 4.89
C HIS A 21 5.41 7.38 6.09
N CYS A 22 5.61 7.88 7.30
CA CYS A 22 4.79 7.46 8.43
C CYS A 22 3.31 7.77 8.15
N ALA A 23 2.40 7.03 8.76
CA ALA A 23 0.97 7.32 8.64
C ALA A 23 0.61 8.65 9.34
N LYS A 24 -0.46 9.33 8.90
CA LYS A 24 -0.76 10.71 9.34
C LYS A 24 -1.46 10.75 10.69
N GLU A 25 -2.49 9.93 10.87
CA GLU A 25 -3.44 9.95 11.99
C GLU A 25 -3.63 8.54 12.58
N SER A 26 -2.73 7.62 12.24
CA SER A 26 -2.76 6.21 12.64
C SER A 26 -1.33 5.70 12.84
N LYS A 27 -1.22 4.48 13.37
CA LYS A 27 0.07 3.78 13.47
C LYS A 27 0.53 3.30 12.10
N GLY A 28 1.83 3.07 11.98
CA GLY A 28 2.43 2.46 10.80
C GLY A 28 2.84 3.44 9.73
N ILE A 29 2.83 2.95 8.49
CA ILE A 29 3.38 3.68 7.35
C ILE A 29 2.37 3.73 6.21
N THR A 30 2.56 4.70 5.33
CA THR A 30 1.85 4.80 4.07
C THR A 30 2.86 4.77 2.92
N LEU A 31 2.64 3.86 1.97
CA LEU A 31 3.33 3.85 0.68
C LEU A 31 2.47 4.53 -0.38
N LEU A 32 3.13 5.14 -1.35
CA LEU A 32 2.56 5.64 -2.59
C LEU A 32 3.34 5.03 -3.75
N LEU A 33 2.63 4.31 -4.62
CA LEU A 33 3.17 3.79 -5.88
C LEU A 33 2.49 4.52 -7.04
N ILE A 34 3.29 5.02 -7.97
CA ILE A 34 2.81 5.63 -9.22
C ILE A 34 3.33 4.78 -10.37
N ASN A 35 2.43 4.17 -11.13
CA ASN A 35 2.77 3.42 -12.33
C ASN A 35 2.63 4.30 -13.57
N LEU A 36 3.76 4.59 -14.20
CA LEU A 36 3.84 5.39 -15.43
C LEU A 36 3.89 4.52 -16.69
N ASP A 37 3.83 3.20 -16.56
CA ASP A 37 3.71 2.29 -17.69
C ASP A 37 2.28 2.33 -18.25
N ASN A 38 2.17 2.25 -19.58
CA ASN A 38 0.92 2.39 -20.31
C ASN A 38 0.20 1.06 -20.56
N SER A 39 0.86 -0.07 -20.32
CA SER A 39 0.35 -1.40 -20.68
C SER A 39 0.60 -2.44 -19.60
N THR A 40 1.54 -2.21 -18.70
CA THR A 40 1.96 -3.20 -17.70
C THR A 40 1.34 -2.93 -16.34
N THR A 41 0.60 -3.91 -15.82
CA THR A 41 0.28 -3.96 -14.39
C THR A 41 1.49 -4.45 -13.61
N VAL A 42 1.96 -3.67 -12.65
CA VAL A 42 3.08 -4.06 -11.77
C VAL A 42 2.56 -4.78 -10.54
N GLN A 43 3.19 -5.90 -10.19
CA GLN A 43 2.99 -6.59 -8.92
C GLN A 43 4.19 -6.33 -8.03
N ALA A 44 4.00 -5.58 -6.95
CA ALA A 44 5.05 -5.14 -6.06
C ALA A 44 4.97 -5.86 -4.71
N ASN A 45 6.06 -6.53 -4.32
CA ASN A 45 6.23 -7.08 -2.99
C ASN A 45 6.98 -6.09 -2.11
N VAL A 46 6.50 -5.87 -0.88
CA VAL A 46 7.14 -4.94 0.06
C VAL A 46 8.19 -5.69 0.88
N LYS A 47 9.40 -5.16 0.92
CA LYS A 47 10.50 -5.67 1.76
C LYS A 47 10.98 -4.58 2.71
N PHE A 48 11.35 -4.99 3.92
CA PHE A 48 11.92 -4.10 4.94
C PHE A 48 13.34 -4.53 5.26
N ASN A 49 14.28 -3.58 5.24
CA ASN A 49 15.67 -3.84 5.58
C ASN A 49 15.91 -3.97 7.09
N ASN A 50 14.91 -3.66 7.93
CA ASN A 50 15.06 -3.73 9.36
C ASN A 50 14.61 -5.10 9.89
N THR A 51 15.56 -5.85 10.43
CA THR A 51 15.44 -7.20 11.00
C THR A 51 14.56 -7.29 12.26
N SER A 52 13.77 -6.25 12.57
CA SER A 52 13.14 -6.07 13.87
C SER A 52 11.63 -5.80 13.88
N SER A 53 10.95 -5.70 12.72
CA SER A 53 9.50 -5.46 12.66
C SER A 53 8.63 -6.72 12.63
N LEU A 54 9.22 -7.91 12.67
CA LEU A 54 8.51 -9.18 12.92
C LEU A 54 8.90 -9.71 14.30
N ARG A 55 8.66 -8.96 15.37
CA ARG A 55 8.75 -9.50 16.74
C ARG A 55 7.54 -10.38 17.05
N HIS A 56 7.39 -11.48 16.33
CA HIS A 56 6.85 -12.68 16.96
C HIS A 56 7.96 -13.27 17.81
N LYS A 57 7.77 -13.26 19.14
CA LYS A 57 8.61 -14.02 20.08
C LYS A 57 8.55 -15.50 19.69
N ILE A 58 9.50 -15.98 18.90
CA ILE A 58 9.79 -17.41 18.80
C ILE A 58 11.15 -17.61 19.45
N LYS A 59 11.11 -18.12 20.69
CA LYS A 59 12.31 -18.61 21.36
C LYS A 59 12.92 -19.71 20.48
N ALA A 60 14.21 -19.57 20.22
CA ALA A 60 14.99 -20.46 19.36
C ALA A 60 14.86 -21.93 19.78
N HIS A 61 14.64 -22.83 18.81
CA HIS A 61 15.39 -24.09 18.71
C HIS A 61 15.31 -24.66 17.28
N ARG A 62 16.52 -24.81 16.70
CA ARG A 62 16.98 -25.82 15.71
C ARG A 62 16.20 -26.03 14.40
N LYS A 63 16.95 -25.82 13.31
CA LYS A 63 16.86 -26.42 11.95
C LYS A 63 15.58 -27.22 11.65
N HIS A 64 14.72 -26.66 10.80
CA HIS A 64 14.11 -27.27 9.61
C HIS A 64 13.30 -26.17 8.90
N VAL A 65 13.17 -26.29 7.57
CA VAL A 65 12.48 -25.37 6.65
C VAL A 65 11.25 -24.73 7.29
N ILE A 66 11.25 -23.41 7.44
CA ILE A 66 10.10 -22.69 8.01
C ILE A 66 9.12 -22.41 6.86
N GLU A 67 8.16 -23.30 6.69
CA GLU A 67 6.88 -22.96 6.09
C GLU A 67 6.22 -21.88 6.95
N LEU A 68 5.73 -20.81 6.31
CA LEU A 68 4.97 -19.77 7.00
C LEU A 68 3.67 -20.38 7.56
N PRO A 69 3.37 -20.22 8.86
CA PRO A 69 2.08 -20.63 9.38
C PRO A 69 0.99 -19.73 8.76
N GLN A 70 0.06 -20.35 8.04
CA GLN A 70 -1.23 -19.74 7.72
C GLN A 70 -2.00 -19.50 9.03
N GLY A 71 -2.01 -18.25 9.51
CA GLY A 71 -2.87 -17.79 10.62
C GLY A 71 -2.31 -16.47 11.20
N SER A 72 -2.99 -15.32 11.14
CA SER A 72 -4.42 -15.06 11.26
C SER A 72 -4.87 -13.90 10.37
N VAL A 73 -6.02 -14.06 9.71
CA VAL A 73 -6.69 -13.09 8.82
C VAL A 73 -7.11 -11.79 9.54
N LYS A 74 -6.93 -11.67 10.85
CA LYS A 74 -7.32 -10.50 11.66
C LYS A 74 -6.19 -9.57 12.09
N GLY A 75 -4.92 -9.89 11.81
CA GLY A 75 -3.78 -9.12 12.33
C GLY A 75 -2.95 -8.35 11.30
N ASN A 76 -2.99 -8.76 10.04
CA ASN A 76 -2.06 -8.28 9.01
C ASN A 76 -2.82 -7.97 7.70
N SER A 77 -3.88 -7.18 7.77
CA SER A 77 -4.44 -6.55 6.55
C SER A 77 -3.79 -5.19 6.34
N ARG A 78 -3.62 -4.82 5.08
CA ARG A 78 -3.31 -3.46 4.67
C ARG A 78 -4.50 -2.89 3.92
N GLU A 79 -4.62 -1.58 3.99
CA GLU A 79 -5.63 -0.82 3.26
C GLU A 79 -5.01 -0.33 1.94
N GLU A 80 -5.68 -0.59 0.82
CA GLU A 80 -5.27 -0.11 -0.48
C GLU A 80 -6.32 0.84 -1.08
N TYR A 81 -5.83 1.95 -1.65
CA TYR A 81 -6.62 2.98 -2.30
C TYR A 81 -6.07 3.18 -3.71
N HIS A 82 -6.71 2.52 -4.68
CA HIS A 82 -6.34 2.53 -6.08
C HIS A 82 -7.07 3.65 -6.79
N LEU A 83 -6.30 4.56 -7.38
CA LEU A 83 -6.82 5.70 -8.12
C LEU A 83 -6.55 5.48 -9.62
N THR A 84 -7.62 5.45 -10.38
CA THR A 84 -7.58 5.27 -11.84
C THR A 84 -8.44 6.33 -12.52
N ALA A 85 -8.07 6.69 -13.74
CA ALA A 85 -8.90 7.57 -14.55
C ALA A 85 -10.09 6.79 -15.12
N LYS A 86 -11.26 7.43 -15.24
CA LYS A 86 -12.45 6.82 -15.83
C LYS A 86 -12.16 6.29 -17.23
N ASP A 87 -12.57 5.05 -17.49
CA ASP A 87 -12.37 4.33 -18.75
C ASP A 87 -10.89 4.21 -19.17
N GLY A 88 -9.95 4.36 -18.23
CA GLY A 88 -8.50 4.37 -18.50
C GLY A 88 -8.01 5.62 -19.26
N ASN A 89 -8.86 6.63 -19.45
CA ASN A 89 -8.50 7.85 -20.14
C ASN A 89 -7.82 8.84 -19.20
N ILE A 90 -6.50 9.00 -19.32
CA ILE A 90 -5.70 9.92 -18.49
C ILE A 90 -6.09 11.40 -18.63
N HIS A 91 -6.88 11.78 -19.64
CA HIS A 91 -7.44 13.13 -19.79
C HIS A 91 -8.83 13.28 -19.15
N SER A 92 -9.39 12.21 -18.58
CA SER A 92 -10.65 12.26 -17.85
C SER A 92 -10.52 13.19 -16.64
N GLN A 93 -11.54 14.03 -16.42
CA GLN A 93 -11.69 14.80 -15.19
C GLN A 93 -12.40 14.01 -14.08
N THR A 94 -12.81 12.78 -14.36
CA THR A 94 -13.41 11.85 -13.40
C THR A 94 -12.39 10.79 -12.99
N MET A 95 -12.16 10.69 -11.69
CA MET A 95 -11.29 9.69 -11.08
C MET A 95 -12.12 8.65 -10.34
N LEU A 96 -11.61 7.42 -10.30
CA LEU A 96 -12.21 6.31 -9.58
C LEU A 96 -11.32 5.98 -8.38
N LEU A 97 -11.95 5.74 -7.22
CA LEU A 97 -11.33 5.12 -6.06
C LEU A 97 -11.79 3.67 -6.00
N ASN A 98 -10.85 2.72 -6.09
CA ASN A 98 -11.13 1.29 -6.02
C ASN A 98 -12.23 0.83 -7.00
N GLY A 99 -12.29 1.47 -8.18
CA GLY A 99 -13.28 1.19 -9.22
C GLY A 99 -14.59 1.99 -9.12
N ASN A 100 -14.80 2.75 -8.03
CA ASN A 100 -16.00 3.57 -7.84
C ASN A 100 -15.72 5.03 -8.17
N ILE A 101 -16.65 5.73 -8.83
CA ILE A 101 -16.50 7.15 -9.15
C ILE A 101 -16.33 7.95 -7.85
N LEU A 102 -15.26 8.73 -7.77
CA LEU A 102 -15.02 9.64 -6.66
C LEU A 102 -15.60 11.01 -7.03
N SER A 103 -16.74 11.35 -6.45
CA SER A 103 -17.45 12.61 -6.69
C SER A 103 -18.06 13.13 -5.41
N VAL A 104 -18.10 14.46 -5.26
CA VAL A 104 -18.85 15.11 -4.19
C VAL A 104 -20.35 14.99 -4.44
N ASN A 105 -21.15 15.04 -3.37
CA ASN A 105 -22.60 15.11 -3.50
C ASN A 105 -23.05 16.51 -3.99
N SER A 106 -24.37 16.71 -4.17
CA SER A 106 -24.94 18.00 -4.58
C SER A 106 -24.63 19.17 -3.63
N SER A 107 -24.32 18.89 -2.37
CA SER A 107 -23.94 19.87 -1.36
C SER A 107 -22.45 20.18 -1.35
N GLY A 108 -21.64 19.46 -2.14
CA GLY A 108 -20.18 19.58 -2.16
C GLY A 108 -19.45 18.76 -1.10
N ASP A 109 -20.15 17.87 -0.39
CA ASP A 109 -19.52 17.04 0.64
C ASP A 109 -18.62 15.97 0.02
N ILE A 110 -17.44 15.78 0.63
CA ILE A 110 -16.47 14.77 0.23
C ILE A 110 -17.00 13.39 0.66
N PRO A 111 -17.10 12.41 -0.25
CA PRO A 111 -17.56 11.07 0.10
C PRO A 111 -16.51 10.36 1.00
N PRO A 112 -16.93 9.35 1.78
CA PRO A 112 -15.96 8.50 2.47
C PRO A 112 -15.01 7.84 1.47
N LEU A 113 -13.73 7.79 1.82
CA LEU A 113 -12.70 7.14 1.01
C LEU A 113 -12.55 5.70 1.51
N GLU A 114 -13.33 4.78 0.97
CA GLU A 114 -13.35 3.39 1.43
C GLU A 114 -12.13 2.60 0.89
N PRO A 115 -11.34 1.95 1.75
CA PRO A 115 -10.21 1.12 1.33
C PRO A 115 -10.64 -0.26 0.80
N LEU A 116 -9.76 -0.88 0.03
CA LEU A 116 -9.72 -2.33 -0.10
C LEU A 116 -8.87 -2.92 1.02
N LEU A 117 -9.42 -3.87 1.77
CA LEU A 117 -8.65 -4.63 2.76
C LEU A 117 -7.98 -5.82 2.08
N VAL A 118 -6.65 -5.78 2.01
CA VAL A 118 -5.83 -6.79 1.32
C VAL A 118 -4.93 -7.48 2.32
N ASN A 119 -4.70 -8.79 2.14
CA ASN A 119 -3.76 -9.51 2.98
C ASN A 119 -2.34 -8.99 2.76
N SER A 120 -1.60 -8.72 3.84
CA SER A 120 -0.24 -8.17 3.78
C SER A 120 0.76 -9.04 3.02
N THR A 121 0.49 -10.34 2.87
CA THR A 121 1.37 -11.24 2.11
C THR A 121 1.16 -11.18 0.61
N GLU A 122 0.02 -10.65 0.14
CA GLU A 122 -0.26 -10.53 -1.29
C GLU A 122 0.55 -9.40 -1.91
N ALA A 123 0.88 -9.48 -3.20
CA ALA A 123 1.55 -8.38 -3.89
C ALA A 123 0.61 -7.18 -4.08
N ILE A 124 1.13 -5.96 -3.97
CA ILE A 124 0.38 -4.75 -4.33
C ILE A 124 0.31 -4.68 -5.86
N ARG A 125 -0.89 -4.53 -6.42
CA ARG A 125 -1.10 -4.46 -7.88
C ARG A 125 -1.28 -3.02 -8.32
N ALA A 126 -0.34 -2.44 -9.05
CA ALA A 126 -0.48 -1.11 -9.64
C ALA A 126 -0.82 -1.23 -11.14
N ALA A 127 -2.04 -0.87 -11.52
CA ALA A 127 -2.50 -0.89 -12.92
C ALA A 127 -1.70 0.11 -13.79
N PRO A 128 -1.74 -0.01 -15.13
CA PRO A 128 -1.15 1.00 -16.01
C PRO A 128 -1.71 2.40 -15.72
N PHE A 129 -0.88 3.43 -15.84
CA PHE A 129 -1.24 4.84 -15.58
C PHE A 129 -2.11 5.06 -14.34
N SER A 130 -1.71 4.46 -13.22
CA SER A 130 -2.47 4.50 -11.98
C SER A 130 -1.61 4.91 -10.79
N ILE A 131 -2.30 5.25 -9.71
CA ILE A 131 -1.72 5.61 -8.43
C ILE A 131 -2.32 4.70 -7.37
N VAL A 132 -1.49 4.19 -6.46
CA VAL A 132 -1.96 3.37 -5.34
C VAL A 132 -1.38 3.91 -4.04
N PHE A 133 -2.26 4.25 -3.10
CA PHE A 133 -1.88 4.46 -1.71
C PHE A 133 -2.08 3.18 -0.92
N VAL A 134 -1.11 2.82 -0.09
CA VAL A 134 -1.15 1.60 0.72
C VAL A 134 -0.82 1.94 2.16
N HIS A 135 -1.77 1.75 3.05
CA HIS A 135 -1.59 1.96 4.49
C HIS A 135 -1.38 0.62 5.19
N MET A 136 -0.26 0.50 5.91
CA MET A 136 0.17 -0.71 6.61
C MET A 136 0.25 -0.42 8.11
N PRO A 137 -0.86 -0.58 8.85
CA PRO A 137 -0.95 -0.17 10.26
C PRO A 137 -0.16 -1.08 11.22
N TYR A 138 0.16 -2.30 10.79
CA TYR A 138 0.88 -3.31 11.57
C TYR A 138 2.40 -3.09 11.63
N ILE A 139 2.92 -2.10 10.90
CA ILE A 139 4.34 -1.77 10.91
C ILE A 139 4.63 -0.86 12.09
N ASP A 140 5.45 -1.29 13.04
CA ASP A 140 5.88 -0.46 14.16
C ASP A 140 7.33 -0.02 13.97
N LEU A 141 7.50 1.24 13.53
CA LEU A 141 8.80 1.89 13.43
C LEU A 141 8.90 2.97 14.52
N PRO A 142 10.00 3.01 15.31
CA PRO A 142 10.18 4.05 16.33
C PRO A 142 10.07 5.48 15.81
N THR A 143 10.45 5.73 14.55
CA THR A 143 10.36 7.05 13.88
C THR A 143 8.93 7.46 13.48
N CYS A 144 7.99 6.53 13.54
CA CYS A 144 6.57 6.71 13.18
C CYS A 144 5.65 6.68 14.41
N ARG A 145 6.21 6.93 15.59
CA ARG A 145 5.48 7.08 16.85
C ARG A 145 5.29 8.55 17.19
#